data_AF-A0A2E1Y4S4-F1
#
_entry.id   AF-A0A2E1Y4S4-F1
#
_cell.length_a   1.000
_cell.length_b   1.000
_cell.length_c   1.000
_cell.angle_alpha   90.00
_cell.angle_beta   90.00
_cell.angle_gamma   90.00
#
_symmetry.space_group_name_H-M   'P 1'
#
loop_
_entity.id
_entity.type
_entity.pdbx_description
1 polymer ?
#
loop_
_entity_poly.entity_id
_entity_poly.type
_entity_poly.pdbx_seq_one_letter_code
_entity_poly.pdbx_strand_id
1 'polypeptide(L)'
;MLAAQVMLDRSRHSPGVIDGLMGGNTMRAIQHFRRARGLPAEGSIDPQLMRSLINSQGGEIFQTYTITRDDVDGPFFRVPDAMSAMAALERVGWTSPQELIADRFHMDQDLLRALNPEADFSRVGTRITIVAHREETLPSQVARIEVRKSDNSVVAFDERGNILASYPATVGSAQFPSPSGSMEVVAVAPDANYTFDPSGREWGPDETLIVPPGPNNPVGGIWIDLSKPGYGIHGSPDPQLIGKTASHGCVRLTNWDAKELADAVRQGTRVVFANQAGGAS
;
A
#
# COMPACT_ATOMS: atom_id res chain seq x y z
N MET A 1 -3.89 17.59 10.51
CA MET A 1 -3.82 16.14 10.26
C MET A 1 -3.22 15.85 8.89
N LEU A 2 -3.89 16.29 7.81
CA LEU A 2 -3.46 16.08 6.43
C LEU A 2 -1.98 16.39 6.17
N ALA A 3 -1.49 17.57 6.62
CA ALA A 3 -0.08 17.92 6.48
C ALA A 3 0.88 16.90 7.11
N ALA A 4 0.52 16.29 8.24
CA ALA A 4 1.33 15.26 8.87
C ALA A 4 1.34 13.97 8.03
N GLN A 5 0.19 13.52 7.50
CA GLN A 5 0.12 12.36 6.61
C GLN A 5 0.97 12.57 5.34
N VAL A 6 0.89 13.74 4.71
CA VAL A 6 1.72 14.09 3.54
C VAL A 6 3.21 14.06 3.86
N MET A 7 3.63 14.63 5.00
CA MET A 7 5.04 14.60 5.40
C MET A 7 5.51 13.19 5.78
N LEU A 8 4.63 12.36 6.35
CA LEU A 8 4.89 10.96 6.67
C LEU A 8 5.05 10.13 5.39
N ASP A 9 4.14 10.29 4.42
CA ASP A 9 4.22 9.70 3.09
C ASP A 9 5.56 10.04 2.43
N ARG A 10 5.90 11.32 2.30
CA ARG A 10 7.21 11.79 1.79
C ARG A 10 8.43 11.23 2.52
N SER A 11 8.28 10.93 3.81
CA SER A 11 9.34 10.33 4.62
C SER A 11 9.47 8.82 4.45
N ARG A 12 8.68 8.19 3.56
CA ARG A 12 8.56 6.73 3.34
C ARG A 12 8.06 5.98 4.58
N HIS A 13 7.36 6.69 5.45
CA HIS A 13 6.59 6.11 6.52
C HIS A 13 5.12 6.27 6.16
N SER A 14 4.66 5.41 5.26
CA SER A 14 3.34 5.51 4.63
C SER A 14 2.24 5.53 5.70
N PRO A 15 1.31 6.52 5.67
CA PRO A 15 0.08 6.48 6.45
C PRO A 15 -0.97 5.56 5.81
N GLY A 16 -0.65 4.88 4.70
CA GLY A 16 -1.59 4.25 3.80
C GLY A 16 -2.25 5.30 2.93
N VAL A 17 -3.56 5.18 2.72
CA VAL A 17 -4.34 6.21 2.04
C VAL A 17 -4.31 7.54 2.82
N ILE A 18 -4.09 8.65 2.12
CA ILE A 18 -4.16 9.99 2.69
C ILE A 18 -5.62 10.44 2.64
N ASP A 19 -6.26 10.47 3.81
CA ASP A 19 -7.68 10.78 4.00
C ASP A 19 -7.92 12.04 4.87
N GLY A 20 -6.86 12.61 5.45
CA GLY A 20 -6.94 13.76 6.34
C GLY A 20 -7.42 13.41 7.76
N LEU A 21 -7.64 12.13 8.07
CA LEU A 21 -8.17 11.66 9.35
C LEU A 21 -7.09 11.02 10.22
N MET A 22 -7.24 11.12 11.54
CA MET A 22 -6.41 10.35 12.45
C MET A 22 -6.94 8.93 12.53
N GLY A 23 -6.06 7.95 12.35
CA GLY A 23 -6.42 6.52 12.41
C GLY A 23 -5.23 5.65 12.77
N GLY A 24 -5.47 4.34 12.88
CA GLY A 24 -4.45 3.36 13.26
C GLY A 24 -3.22 3.38 12.33
N ASN A 25 -3.42 3.55 11.02
CA ASN A 25 -2.31 3.61 10.07
C ASN A 25 -1.47 4.88 10.25
N THR A 26 -2.11 6.06 10.36
CA THR A 26 -1.40 7.32 10.67
C THR A 26 -0.59 7.19 11.97
N MET A 27 -1.15 6.57 13.01
CA MET A 27 -0.42 6.34 14.26
C MET A 27 0.79 5.40 14.09
N ARG A 28 0.66 4.31 13.32
CA ARG A 28 1.78 3.40 13.01
C ARG A 28 2.87 4.11 12.22
N ALA A 29 2.50 4.90 11.23
CA ALA A 29 3.43 5.72 10.45
C ALA A 29 4.24 6.66 11.35
N ILE A 30 3.58 7.34 12.29
CA ILE A 30 4.23 8.18 13.30
C ILE A 30 5.22 7.38 14.15
N GLN A 31 4.83 6.19 14.62
CA GLN A 31 5.70 5.33 15.44
C GLN A 31 6.94 4.89 14.67
N HIS A 32 6.80 4.46 13.42
CA HIS A 32 7.94 4.05 12.58
C HIS A 32 8.84 5.23 12.23
N PHE A 33 8.28 6.39 11.88
CA PHE A 33 9.04 7.61 11.65
C PHE A 33 9.87 8.01 12.87
N ARG A 34 9.26 7.95 14.06
CA ARG A 34 9.96 8.24 15.33
C ARG A 34 11.09 7.27 15.59
N ARG A 35 10.86 5.96 15.44
CA ARG A 35 11.90 4.92 15.58
C ARG A 35 13.06 5.15 14.62
N ALA A 36 12.78 5.46 13.35
CA ALA A 36 13.80 5.76 12.34
C ALA A 36 14.63 7.02 12.67
N ARG A 37 14.13 7.90 13.55
CA ARG A 37 14.81 9.11 14.00
C ARG A 37 15.33 9.02 15.45
N GLY A 38 15.31 7.84 16.06
CA GLY A 38 15.74 7.65 17.45
C GLY A 38 14.88 8.41 18.47
N LEU A 39 13.64 8.76 18.11
CA LEU A 39 12.66 9.38 19.00
C LEU A 39 11.85 8.29 19.74
N PRO A 40 11.31 8.59 20.94
CA PRO A 40 10.36 7.69 21.61
C PRO A 40 9.23 7.30 20.68
N ALA A 41 8.97 5.98 20.54
CA ALA A 41 7.97 5.49 19.61
C ALA A 41 6.56 5.86 20.08
N GLU A 42 6.34 5.89 21.38
CA GLU A 42 5.07 6.23 22.02
C GLU A 42 4.76 7.72 21.83
N GLY A 43 3.56 8.01 21.35
CA GLY A 43 2.99 9.35 21.36
C GLY A 43 2.20 9.69 20.10
N SER A 44 1.53 10.83 20.17
CA SER A 44 0.64 11.36 19.15
C SER A 44 1.36 12.42 18.32
N ILE A 45 0.58 13.18 17.55
CA ILE A 45 1.10 14.41 16.93
C ILE A 45 1.41 15.42 18.02
N ASP A 46 2.69 15.72 18.20
CA ASP A 46 3.20 16.70 19.16
C ASP A 46 4.22 17.66 18.49
N PRO A 47 4.63 18.75 19.17
CA PRO A 47 5.56 19.72 18.60
C PRO A 47 6.91 19.12 18.18
N GLN A 48 7.39 18.08 18.87
CA GLN A 48 8.66 17.43 18.55
C GLN A 48 8.56 16.65 17.23
N LEU A 49 7.49 15.87 17.05
CA LEU A 49 7.18 15.18 15.80
C LEU A 49 7.04 16.18 14.66
N MET A 50 6.20 17.21 14.85
CA MET A 50 5.92 18.18 13.79
C MET A 50 7.19 18.93 13.36
N ARG A 51 8.05 19.32 14.30
CA ARG A 51 9.35 19.92 13.98
C ARG A 51 10.25 18.98 13.19
N SER A 52 10.30 17.69 13.56
CA SER A 52 11.08 16.69 12.83
C SER A 52 10.55 16.44 11.41
N LEU A 53 9.23 16.38 11.23
CA LEU A 53 8.57 16.25 9.93
C LEU A 53 8.85 17.48 9.05
N ILE A 54 8.59 18.69 9.56
CA ILE A 54 8.81 19.95 8.82
C ILE A 54 10.28 20.08 8.38
N ASN A 55 11.22 19.79 9.27
CA ASN A 55 12.65 19.90 8.96
C ASN A 55 13.12 18.90 7.89
N SER A 56 12.41 17.79 7.69
CA SER A 56 12.85 16.74 6.76
C SER A 56 12.00 16.63 5.49
N GLN A 57 10.71 16.92 5.57
CA GLN A 57 9.74 16.70 4.49
C GLN A 57 8.69 17.82 4.39
N GLY A 58 9.00 19.01 4.94
CA GLY A 58 8.17 20.20 4.79
C GLY A 58 7.99 20.66 3.34
N GLY A 59 7.41 21.84 3.15
CA GLY A 59 7.09 22.39 1.84
C GLY A 59 5.58 22.34 1.54
N GLU A 60 5.22 22.49 0.27
CA GLU A 60 3.83 22.56 -0.15
C GLU A 60 3.11 21.24 0.14
N ILE A 61 1.97 21.33 0.84
CA ILE A 61 1.13 20.17 1.16
C ILE A 61 0.14 19.88 0.03
N PHE A 62 -0.26 20.92 -0.69
CA PHE A 62 -1.17 20.85 -1.82
C PHE A 62 -0.44 21.23 -3.10
N GLN A 63 -0.82 20.61 -4.21
CA GLN A 63 -0.32 20.94 -5.54
C GLN A 63 -1.48 21.09 -6.50
N THR A 64 -1.32 21.94 -7.52
CA THR A 64 -2.26 21.96 -8.64
C THR A 64 -1.85 20.94 -9.68
N TYR A 65 -2.73 19.99 -9.97
CA TYR A 65 -2.60 19.05 -11.06
C TYR A 65 -3.57 19.42 -12.19
N THR A 66 -3.14 19.28 -13.44
CA THR A 66 -4.01 19.47 -14.60
C THR A 66 -4.31 18.12 -15.19
N ILE A 67 -5.60 17.73 -15.20
CA ILE A 67 -6.04 16.44 -15.73
C ILE A 67 -5.61 16.32 -17.19
N THR A 68 -4.87 15.26 -17.49
CA THR A 68 -4.30 15.00 -18.80
C THR A 68 -5.28 14.21 -19.67
N ARG A 69 -4.92 14.01 -20.94
CA ARG A 69 -5.69 13.13 -21.82
C ARG A 69 -5.63 11.68 -21.34
N ASP A 70 -4.46 11.20 -20.93
CA ASP A 70 -4.26 9.82 -20.46
C ASP A 70 -5.12 9.51 -19.22
N ASP A 71 -5.32 10.50 -18.34
CA ASP A 71 -6.19 10.36 -17.17
C ASP A 71 -7.67 10.19 -17.53
N VAL A 72 -8.10 10.64 -18.71
CA VAL A 72 -9.49 10.59 -19.16
C VAL A 72 -9.73 9.43 -20.12
N ASP A 73 -8.75 9.12 -20.95
CA ASP A 73 -8.84 8.04 -21.95
C ASP A 73 -8.72 6.65 -21.28
N GLY A 74 -8.05 6.56 -20.12
CA GLY A 74 -7.98 5.34 -19.32
C GLY A 74 -6.85 4.39 -19.74
N PRO A 75 -7.03 3.06 -19.65
CA PRO A 75 -8.31 2.35 -19.73
C PRO A 75 -9.10 2.26 -18.42
N PHE A 76 -10.44 2.33 -18.52
CA PHE A 76 -11.36 2.17 -17.39
C PHE A 76 -12.30 0.97 -17.58
N PHE A 77 -12.57 0.26 -16.50
CA PHE A 77 -13.28 -1.02 -16.52
C PHE A 77 -14.47 -1.02 -15.57
N ARG A 78 -15.54 -1.73 -15.95
CA ARG A 78 -16.59 -2.09 -15.01
C ARG A 78 -16.18 -3.36 -14.28
N VAL A 79 -15.69 -3.22 -13.04
CA VAL A 79 -15.27 -4.36 -12.23
C VAL A 79 -16.47 -4.89 -11.43
N PRO A 80 -16.92 -6.14 -11.67
CA PRO A 80 -18.01 -6.76 -10.92
C PRO A 80 -17.51 -7.31 -9.58
N ASP A 81 -18.38 -7.43 -8.58
CA ASP A 81 -18.01 -7.99 -7.26
C ASP A 81 -17.69 -9.50 -7.32
N ALA A 82 -18.37 -10.24 -8.20
CA ALA A 82 -18.22 -11.68 -8.30
C ALA A 82 -16.92 -12.07 -9.03
N MET A 83 -16.09 -12.89 -8.39
CA MET A 83 -14.81 -13.34 -8.94
C MET A 83 -14.94 -14.08 -10.28
N SER A 84 -15.99 -14.88 -10.46
CA SER A 84 -16.30 -15.53 -11.75
C SER A 84 -16.56 -14.54 -12.87
N ALA A 85 -17.21 -13.42 -12.57
CA ALA A 85 -17.41 -12.35 -13.54
C ALA A 85 -16.14 -11.54 -13.79
N MET A 86 -15.30 -11.32 -12.77
CA MET A 86 -13.98 -10.69 -12.95
C MET A 86 -13.07 -11.52 -13.87
N ALA A 87 -13.08 -12.86 -13.71
CA ALA A 87 -12.28 -13.78 -14.52
C ALA A 87 -12.63 -13.77 -16.03
N ALA A 88 -13.80 -13.24 -16.39
CA ALA A 88 -14.21 -13.07 -17.78
C ALA A 88 -13.75 -11.74 -18.41
N LEU A 89 -13.12 -10.85 -17.63
CA LEU A 89 -12.58 -9.58 -18.14
C LEU A 89 -11.20 -9.77 -18.76
N GLU A 90 -10.79 -8.81 -19.60
CA GLU A 90 -9.41 -8.72 -20.09
C GLU A 90 -8.46 -8.17 -19.00
N ARG A 91 -8.97 -7.26 -18.17
CA ARG A 91 -8.25 -6.59 -17.08
C ARG A 91 -9.25 -6.13 -16.02
N VAL A 92 -8.84 -6.16 -14.75
CA VAL A 92 -9.58 -5.55 -13.62
C VAL A 92 -8.86 -4.24 -13.27
N GLY A 93 -8.96 -3.27 -14.18
CA GLY A 93 -8.33 -1.96 -14.03
C GLY A 93 -9.12 -0.98 -13.18
N TRP A 94 -8.65 0.26 -13.11
CA TRP A 94 -9.40 1.36 -12.48
C TRP A 94 -10.78 1.50 -13.11
N THR A 95 -11.75 1.96 -12.33
CA THR A 95 -13.14 2.12 -12.77
C THR A 95 -13.47 3.54 -13.23
N SER A 96 -12.62 4.52 -12.89
CA SER A 96 -12.83 5.93 -13.23
C SER A 96 -11.53 6.75 -13.21
N PRO A 97 -11.50 7.93 -13.88
CA PRO A 97 -10.42 8.91 -13.73
C PRO A 97 -10.16 9.31 -12.28
N GLN A 98 -11.22 9.47 -11.48
CA GLN A 98 -11.10 9.86 -10.07
C GLN A 98 -10.31 8.82 -9.28
N GLU A 99 -10.61 7.53 -9.49
CA GLU A 99 -9.91 6.44 -8.82
C GLU A 99 -8.44 6.35 -9.24
N LEU A 100 -8.16 6.43 -10.55
CA LEU A 100 -6.80 6.46 -11.10
C LEU A 100 -5.97 7.60 -10.48
N ILE A 101 -6.53 8.81 -10.46
CA ILE A 101 -5.87 10.00 -9.91
C ILE A 101 -5.67 9.86 -8.40
N ALA A 102 -6.66 9.35 -7.67
CA ALA A 102 -6.56 9.13 -6.23
C ALA A 102 -5.45 8.12 -5.90
N ASP A 103 -5.43 6.97 -6.58
CA ASP A 103 -4.41 5.92 -6.42
C ASP A 103 -3.00 6.48 -6.71
N ARG A 104 -2.83 7.20 -7.82
CA ARG A 104 -1.55 7.82 -8.22
C ARG A 104 -1.00 8.79 -7.17
N PHE A 105 -1.87 9.55 -6.52
CA PHE A 105 -1.45 10.57 -5.55
C PHE A 105 -1.60 10.10 -4.10
N HIS A 106 -1.80 8.79 -3.88
CA HIS A 106 -1.96 8.15 -2.58
C HIS A 106 -3.15 8.69 -1.76
N MET A 107 -4.15 9.25 -2.44
CA MET A 107 -5.29 9.94 -1.83
C MET A 107 -6.49 9.02 -1.67
N ASP A 108 -7.28 9.33 -0.66
CA ASP A 108 -8.64 8.84 -0.60
C ASP A 108 -9.50 9.54 -1.66
N GLN A 109 -10.41 8.78 -2.28
CA GLN A 109 -11.28 9.31 -3.34
C GLN A 109 -12.25 10.38 -2.82
N ASP A 110 -12.77 10.24 -1.59
CA ASP A 110 -13.66 11.23 -1.01
C ASP A 110 -12.88 12.47 -0.58
N LEU A 111 -11.64 12.33 -0.09
CA LEU A 111 -10.77 13.48 0.14
C LEU A 111 -10.47 14.22 -1.16
N LEU A 112 -10.10 13.50 -2.22
CA LEU A 112 -9.82 14.10 -3.53
C LEU A 112 -11.03 14.88 -4.05
N ARG A 113 -12.23 14.31 -3.92
CA ARG A 113 -13.48 15.00 -4.28
C ARG A 113 -13.75 16.20 -3.38
N ALA A 114 -13.54 16.09 -2.07
CA ALA A 114 -13.77 17.18 -1.11
C ALA A 114 -12.85 18.39 -1.36
N LEU A 115 -11.61 18.15 -1.81
CA LEU A 115 -10.70 19.22 -2.22
C LEU A 115 -11.07 19.86 -3.57
N ASN A 116 -11.94 19.21 -4.34
CA ASN A 116 -12.30 19.58 -5.71
C ASN A 116 -13.82 19.48 -5.97
N PRO A 117 -14.67 20.17 -5.19
CA PRO A 117 -16.12 19.95 -5.22
C PRO A 117 -16.76 20.26 -6.58
N GLU A 118 -16.15 21.16 -7.36
CA GLU A 118 -16.66 21.59 -8.68
C GLU A 118 -15.90 20.93 -9.85
N ALA A 119 -14.97 20.01 -9.58
CA ALA A 119 -14.15 19.44 -10.64
C ALA A 119 -14.88 18.32 -11.38
N ASP A 120 -14.82 18.39 -12.71
CA ASP A 120 -15.10 17.25 -13.56
C ASP A 120 -13.80 16.48 -13.83
N PHE A 121 -13.66 15.33 -13.16
CA PHE A 121 -12.50 14.45 -13.30
C PHE A 121 -12.38 13.81 -14.69
N SER A 122 -13.45 13.83 -15.49
CA SER A 122 -13.46 13.25 -16.85
C SER A 122 -13.16 14.30 -17.93
N ARG A 123 -12.77 15.52 -17.54
CA ARG A 123 -12.48 16.60 -18.49
C ARG A 123 -10.99 16.97 -18.49
N VAL A 124 -10.35 16.73 -19.62
CA VAL A 124 -8.97 17.14 -19.90
C VAL A 124 -8.81 18.65 -19.69
N GLY A 125 -7.74 19.06 -19.03
CA GLY A 125 -7.45 20.46 -18.71
C GLY A 125 -8.12 20.98 -17.45
N THR A 126 -9.03 20.22 -16.82
CA THR A 126 -9.54 20.57 -15.49
C THR A 126 -8.36 20.64 -14.51
N ARG A 127 -8.23 21.77 -13.81
CA ARG A 127 -7.25 21.97 -12.75
C ARG A 127 -7.85 21.51 -11.44
N ILE A 128 -7.16 20.60 -10.76
CA ILE A 128 -7.55 20.06 -9.46
C ILE A 128 -6.44 20.29 -8.44
N THR A 129 -6.83 20.36 -7.17
CA THR A 129 -5.95 20.34 -6.01
C THR A 129 -5.74 18.89 -5.59
N ILE A 130 -4.50 18.44 -5.63
CA ILE A 130 -4.07 17.16 -5.06
C ILE A 130 -3.23 17.43 -3.81
N VAL A 131 -3.01 16.41 -3.00
CA VAL A 131 -1.93 16.47 -2.01
C VAL A 131 -0.60 16.20 -2.71
N ALA A 132 0.47 16.74 -2.14
CA ALA A 132 1.78 16.28 -2.54
C ALA A 132 2.05 14.87 -1.98
N HIS A 133 2.83 14.10 -2.72
CA HIS A 133 3.13 12.69 -2.44
C HIS A 133 4.63 12.43 -2.68
N ARG A 134 5.11 11.27 -2.27
CA ARG A 134 6.47 10.79 -2.58
C ARG A 134 6.56 10.20 -3.99
N GLU A 135 7.77 10.18 -4.55
CA GLU A 135 8.07 9.24 -5.63
C GLU A 135 8.19 7.82 -5.07
N GLU A 136 7.61 6.84 -5.76
CA GLU A 136 7.57 5.41 -5.41
C GLU A 136 8.92 4.71 -5.67
N THR A 137 10.01 5.27 -5.18
CA THR A 137 11.36 4.70 -5.35
C THR A 137 12.13 4.80 -4.06
N LEU A 138 12.60 3.65 -3.57
CA LEU A 138 13.47 3.60 -2.40
C LEU A 138 14.91 4.05 -2.75
N PRO A 139 15.61 4.69 -1.80
CA PRO A 139 16.95 5.23 -2.05
C PRO A 139 18.03 4.14 -2.21
N SER A 140 17.71 2.90 -1.88
CA SER A 140 18.60 1.75 -2.02
C SER A 140 17.80 0.45 -2.04
N GLN A 141 18.48 -0.66 -2.33
CA GLN A 141 17.89 -1.99 -2.33
C GLN A 141 17.52 -2.44 -0.91
N VAL A 142 16.43 -3.20 -0.81
CA VAL A 142 15.96 -3.78 0.44
C VAL A 142 16.75 -5.05 0.74
N ALA A 143 17.54 -5.02 1.80
CA ALA A 143 18.28 -6.18 2.29
C ALA A 143 17.37 -7.14 3.07
N ARG A 144 16.38 -6.58 3.78
CA ARG A 144 15.48 -7.35 4.64
C ARG A 144 14.13 -6.68 4.80
N ILE A 145 13.08 -7.50 4.86
CA ILE A 145 11.71 -7.10 5.16
C ILE A 145 11.30 -7.70 6.49
N GLU A 146 10.63 -6.93 7.34
CA GLU A 146 9.86 -7.44 8.46
C GLU A 146 8.36 -7.27 8.21
N VAL A 147 7.62 -8.37 8.22
CA VAL A 147 6.16 -8.36 8.33
C VAL A 147 5.82 -8.43 9.82
N ARG A 148 5.44 -7.29 10.40
CA ARG A 148 5.13 -7.15 11.82
C ARG A 148 3.63 -7.35 12.07
N LYS A 149 3.29 -8.48 12.65
CA LYS A 149 1.89 -8.85 12.94
C LYS A 149 1.28 -8.02 14.05
N SER A 150 2.09 -7.62 15.04
CA SER A 150 1.62 -6.90 16.23
C SER A 150 1.09 -5.50 15.93
N ASP A 151 1.68 -4.83 14.95
CA ASP A 151 1.31 -3.47 14.57
C ASP A 151 0.81 -3.37 13.13
N ASN A 152 0.54 -4.50 12.44
CA ASN A 152 0.00 -4.53 11.08
C ASN A 152 0.84 -3.68 10.12
N SER A 153 2.14 -3.98 10.03
CA SER A 153 3.05 -3.24 9.16
C SER A 153 4.05 -4.12 8.41
N VAL A 154 4.52 -3.62 7.27
CA VAL A 154 5.68 -4.13 6.55
C VAL A 154 6.78 -3.08 6.65
N VAL A 155 7.96 -3.46 7.12
CA VAL A 155 9.10 -2.55 7.30
C VAL A 155 10.27 -3.06 6.47
N ALA A 156 10.79 -2.20 5.59
CA ALA A 156 11.93 -2.48 4.73
C ALA A 156 13.20 -1.89 5.32
N PHE A 157 14.28 -2.67 5.32
CA PHE A 157 15.58 -2.31 5.88
C PHE A 157 16.69 -2.37 4.83
N ASP A 158 17.67 -1.48 5.00
CA ASP A 158 18.95 -1.56 4.29
C ASP A 158 19.89 -2.61 4.90
N GLU A 159 21.06 -2.81 4.29
CA GLU A 159 22.10 -3.73 4.77
C GLU A 159 22.65 -3.37 6.17
N ARG A 160 22.53 -2.10 6.57
CA ARG A 160 23.01 -1.59 7.86
C ARG A 160 21.94 -1.71 8.97
N GLY A 161 20.74 -2.16 8.62
CA GLY A 161 19.62 -2.28 9.55
C GLY A 161 18.84 -0.98 9.78
N ASN A 162 19.05 0.06 8.96
CA ASN A 162 18.23 1.26 9.00
C ASN A 162 16.90 1.01 8.29
N ILE A 163 15.83 1.64 8.77
CA ILE A 163 14.52 1.61 8.11
C ILE A 163 14.62 2.46 6.83
N LEU A 164 14.37 1.83 5.68
CA LEU A 164 14.21 2.50 4.38
C LEU A 164 12.78 3.00 4.18
N ALA A 165 11.82 2.17 4.58
CA ALA A 165 10.40 2.48 4.50
C ALA A 165 9.59 1.63 5.47
N SER A 166 8.39 2.11 5.81
CA SER A 166 7.39 1.35 6.55
C SER A 166 6.00 1.59 5.98
N TYR A 167 5.26 0.51 5.78
CA TYR A 167 3.94 0.50 5.17
C TYR A 167 2.91 -0.11 6.12
N PRO A 168 1.70 0.46 6.24
CA PRO A 168 0.61 -0.23 6.90
C PRO A 168 0.23 -1.45 6.06
N ALA A 169 -0.15 -2.53 6.73
CA ALA A 169 -0.45 -3.79 6.08
C ALA A 169 -1.67 -4.46 6.68
N THR A 170 -2.41 -5.19 5.86
CA THR A 170 -3.35 -6.20 6.36
C THR A 170 -2.65 -7.54 6.40
N VAL A 171 -2.40 -8.04 7.61
CA VAL A 171 -1.74 -9.34 7.84
C VAL A 171 -2.78 -10.38 8.25
N GLY A 172 -2.51 -11.66 7.99
CA GLY A 172 -3.45 -12.77 8.20
C GLY A 172 -4.04 -12.82 9.61
N SER A 173 -5.32 -13.18 9.70
CA SER A 173 -6.09 -13.23 10.95
C SER A 173 -5.62 -14.36 11.88
N ALA A 174 -6.12 -14.40 13.12
CA ALA A 174 -5.90 -15.55 14.00
C ALA A 174 -6.49 -16.86 13.45
N GLN A 175 -7.53 -16.78 12.62
CA GLN A 175 -8.16 -17.94 11.96
C GLN A 175 -7.35 -18.39 10.73
N PHE A 176 -6.67 -17.44 10.06
CA PHE A 176 -5.79 -17.71 8.91
C PHE A 176 -4.43 -17.04 9.14
N PRO A 177 -3.63 -17.55 10.10
CA PRO A 177 -2.42 -16.87 10.52
C PRO A 177 -1.43 -16.80 9.38
N SER A 178 -0.90 -15.61 9.13
CA SER A 178 0.30 -15.50 8.30
C SER A 178 1.40 -16.36 8.92
N PRO A 179 2.32 -16.91 8.12
CA PRO A 179 3.31 -17.86 8.61
C PRO A 179 4.23 -17.21 9.64
N SER A 180 4.94 -18.01 10.42
CA SER A 180 5.97 -17.54 11.35
C SER A 180 7.34 -17.96 10.86
N GLY A 181 8.38 -17.19 11.19
CA GLY A 181 9.76 -17.51 10.80
C GLY A 181 10.28 -16.64 9.66
N SER A 182 11.37 -17.09 9.04
CA SER A 182 12.01 -16.42 7.90
C SER A 182 11.62 -17.09 6.58
N MET A 183 11.47 -16.27 5.56
CA MET A 183 11.28 -16.63 4.15
C MET A 183 12.19 -15.77 3.29
N GLU A 184 12.15 -16.01 2.00
CA GLU A 184 12.84 -15.20 1.01
C GLU A 184 11.88 -14.83 -0.13
N VAL A 185 12.13 -13.69 -0.75
CA VAL A 185 11.49 -13.30 -2.01
C VAL A 185 11.96 -14.28 -3.09
N VAL A 186 11.01 -14.92 -3.77
CA VAL A 186 11.29 -15.86 -4.87
C VAL A 186 11.22 -15.14 -6.20
N ALA A 187 10.19 -14.33 -6.40
CA ALA A 187 9.95 -13.60 -7.63
C ALA A 187 9.10 -12.35 -7.35
N VAL A 188 9.13 -11.41 -8.29
CA VAL A 188 8.19 -10.29 -8.36
C VAL A 188 7.42 -10.44 -9.66
N ALA A 189 6.09 -10.48 -9.57
CA ALA A 189 5.19 -10.47 -10.71
C ALA A 189 4.51 -9.10 -10.79
N PRO A 190 4.99 -8.20 -11.67
CA PRO A 190 4.20 -7.03 -12.06
C PRO A 190 3.00 -7.48 -12.90
N ASP A 191 1.89 -6.76 -12.81
CA ASP A 191 0.63 -7.13 -13.46
C ASP A 191 0.24 -8.60 -13.18
N ALA A 192 0.16 -8.93 -11.88
CA ALA A 192 -0.11 -10.29 -11.45
C ALA A 192 -1.56 -10.71 -11.72
N ASN A 193 -1.74 -11.92 -12.26
CA ASN A 193 -3.02 -12.62 -12.22
C ASN A 193 -3.30 -13.12 -10.79
N TYR A 194 -4.58 -13.19 -10.42
CA TYR A 194 -4.99 -13.90 -9.21
C TYR A 194 -5.61 -15.25 -9.58
N THR A 195 -4.94 -16.33 -9.19
CA THR A 195 -5.49 -17.69 -9.33
C THR A 195 -6.20 -18.07 -8.05
N PHE A 196 -7.51 -18.29 -8.15
CA PHE A 196 -8.32 -18.85 -7.07
C PHE A 196 -8.42 -20.36 -7.23
N ASP A 197 -8.00 -21.09 -6.19
CA ASP A 197 -8.14 -22.54 -6.10
C ASP A 197 -9.20 -22.88 -5.02
N PRO A 198 -10.34 -23.49 -5.41
CA PRO A 198 -11.41 -23.87 -4.49
C PRO A 198 -11.05 -25.04 -3.57
N SER A 199 -9.97 -25.78 -3.86
CA SER A 199 -9.64 -27.01 -3.15
C SER A 199 -9.50 -26.81 -1.65
N GLY A 200 -10.37 -27.46 -0.88
CA GLY A 200 -10.37 -27.38 0.59
C GLY A 200 -10.93 -26.07 1.16
N ARG A 201 -11.65 -25.27 0.36
CA ARG A 201 -12.31 -24.03 0.79
C ARG A 201 -13.84 -24.21 0.83
N GLU A 202 -14.46 -23.58 1.81
CA GLU A 202 -15.94 -23.49 1.94
C GLU A 202 -16.49 -22.13 1.45
N TRP A 203 -15.64 -21.32 0.82
CA TRP A 203 -15.97 -19.97 0.37
C TRP A 203 -15.40 -19.72 -1.03
N GLY A 204 -16.05 -18.83 -1.77
CA GLY A 204 -15.67 -18.50 -3.13
C GLY A 204 -16.35 -19.41 -4.17
N PRO A 205 -15.95 -19.30 -5.45
CA PRO A 205 -16.47 -20.13 -6.53
C PRO A 205 -16.03 -21.58 -6.40
N ASP A 206 -16.79 -22.52 -6.98
CA ASP A 206 -16.51 -23.96 -6.92
C ASP A 206 -15.42 -24.43 -7.91
N GLU A 207 -15.03 -23.56 -8.84
CA GLU A 207 -14.06 -23.86 -9.90
C GLU A 207 -12.78 -23.03 -9.75
N THR A 208 -11.68 -23.55 -10.32
CA THR A 208 -10.44 -22.77 -10.41
C THR A 208 -10.64 -21.61 -11.38
N LEU A 209 -10.37 -20.40 -10.93
CA LEU A 209 -10.49 -19.19 -11.74
C LEU A 209 -9.19 -18.42 -11.79
N ILE A 210 -8.97 -17.74 -12.91
CA ILE A 210 -7.87 -16.80 -13.08
C ILE A 210 -8.47 -15.43 -13.30
N VAL A 211 -8.34 -14.55 -12.31
CA VAL A 211 -8.70 -13.13 -12.46
C VAL A 211 -7.54 -12.42 -13.15
N PRO A 212 -7.79 -11.69 -14.26
CA PRO A 212 -6.78 -10.97 -15.02
C PRO A 212 -6.11 -9.88 -14.16
N PRO A 213 -5.00 -9.25 -14.60
CA PRO A 213 -4.30 -8.30 -13.76
C PRO A 213 -5.02 -6.96 -13.64
N GLY A 214 -4.54 -6.10 -12.75
CA GLY A 214 -4.94 -4.70 -12.63
C GLY A 214 -5.04 -4.23 -11.17
N PRO A 215 -5.10 -2.90 -10.94
CA PRO A 215 -5.21 -2.32 -9.61
C PRO A 215 -6.41 -2.82 -8.79
N ASN A 216 -7.50 -3.22 -9.46
CA ASN A 216 -8.70 -3.75 -8.84
C ASN A 216 -8.73 -5.29 -8.75
N ASN A 217 -7.62 -5.95 -9.07
CA ASN A 217 -7.46 -7.38 -8.82
C ASN A 217 -7.47 -7.66 -7.31
N PRO A 218 -8.01 -8.79 -6.82
CA PRO A 218 -7.92 -9.19 -5.40
C PRO A 218 -6.51 -9.18 -4.78
N VAL A 219 -5.45 -9.29 -5.59
CA VAL A 219 -4.05 -9.13 -5.16
C VAL A 219 -3.41 -7.80 -5.58
N GLY A 220 -4.19 -6.87 -6.12
CA GLY A 220 -3.72 -5.62 -6.69
C GLY A 220 -2.88 -5.81 -7.95
N GLY A 221 -2.14 -4.76 -8.31
CA GLY A 221 -1.33 -4.76 -9.53
C GLY A 221 0.00 -5.53 -9.43
N ILE A 222 0.43 -5.94 -8.23
CA ILE A 222 1.78 -6.47 -7.98
C ILE A 222 1.74 -7.58 -6.95
N TRP A 223 2.51 -8.65 -7.22
CA TRP A 223 2.75 -9.75 -6.29
C TRP A 223 4.25 -9.96 -6.04
N ILE A 224 4.67 -9.91 -4.78
CA ILE A 224 6.00 -10.33 -4.32
C ILE A 224 5.86 -11.73 -3.73
N ASP A 225 6.34 -12.72 -4.48
CA ASP A 225 6.22 -14.14 -4.13
C ASP A 225 7.22 -14.52 -3.05
N LEU A 226 6.77 -15.33 -2.09
CA LEU A 226 7.61 -15.79 -0.98
C LEU A 226 7.87 -17.30 -1.07
N SER A 227 8.97 -17.74 -0.46
CA SER A 227 9.41 -19.13 -0.48
C SER A 227 8.43 -20.15 0.14
N LYS A 228 7.37 -19.70 0.81
CA LYS A 228 6.26 -20.57 1.23
C LYS A 228 5.17 -20.54 0.15
N PRO A 229 4.84 -21.69 -0.48
CA PRO A 229 3.85 -21.74 -1.54
C PRO A 229 2.51 -21.09 -1.15
N GLY A 230 1.99 -20.24 -2.03
CA GLY A 230 0.70 -19.55 -1.85
C GLY A 230 0.74 -18.32 -0.94
N TYR A 231 1.92 -17.86 -0.50
CA TYR A 231 2.07 -16.66 0.32
C TYR A 231 2.87 -15.58 -0.42
N GLY A 232 2.36 -14.35 -0.35
CA GLY A 232 3.01 -13.18 -0.94
C GLY A 232 2.74 -11.90 -0.16
N ILE A 233 3.52 -10.88 -0.50
CA ILE A 233 3.25 -9.47 -0.19
C ILE A 233 2.71 -8.84 -1.47
N HIS A 234 1.55 -8.21 -1.42
CA HIS A 234 0.87 -7.77 -2.64
C HIS A 234 0.04 -6.50 -2.43
N GLY A 235 -0.43 -5.91 -3.53
CA GLY A 235 -1.30 -4.74 -3.53
C GLY A 235 -2.74 -5.08 -3.09
N SER A 236 -3.67 -4.14 -3.27
CA SER A 236 -5.06 -4.35 -2.87
C SER A 236 -5.99 -3.42 -3.65
N PRO A 237 -7.19 -3.88 -4.03
CA PRO A 237 -8.18 -3.04 -4.70
C PRO A 237 -8.74 -1.95 -3.76
N ASP A 238 -8.76 -2.25 -2.45
CA ASP A 238 -9.34 -1.36 -1.43
C ASP A 238 -8.25 -0.73 -0.53
N PRO A 239 -7.56 0.35 -0.96
CA PRO A 239 -6.49 0.96 -0.16
C PRO A 239 -7.00 1.47 1.20
N GLN A 240 -8.27 1.86 1.27
CA GLN A 240 -8.91 2.34 2.50
C GLN A 240 -9.06 1.26 3.58
N LEU A 241 -9.05 -0.02 3.21
CA LEU A 241 -9.25 -1.16 4.13
C LEU A 241 -7.93 -1.74 4.66
N ILE A 242 -6.79 -1.24 4.19
CA ILE A 242 -5.46 -1.68 4.63
C ILE A 242 -5.29 -1.42 6.13
N GLY A 243 -4.92 -2.47 6.88
CA GLY A 243 -4.72 -2.40 8.34
C GLY A 243 -5.99 -2.22 9.17
N LYS A 244 -7.18 -2.31 8.54
CA LYS A 244 -8.52 -2.20 9.17
C LYS A 244 -9.32 -3.51 9.15
N THR A 245 -8.95 -4.44 8.27
CA THR A 245 -9.56 -5.76 8.12
C THR A 245 -8.54 -6.86 8.45
N ALA A 246 -8.93 -8.13 8.30
CA ALA A 246 -8.00 -9.25 8.39
C ALA A 246 -8.02 -10.05 7.08
N SER A 247 -6.86 -10.58 6.67
CA SER A 247 -6.75 -11.38 5.44
C SER A 247 -6.85 -12.88 5.71
N HIS A 248 -7.01 -13.66 4.63
CA HIS A 248 -6.94 -15.13 4.63
C HIS A 248 -5.50 -15.66 4.53
N GLY A 249 -4.50 -14.89 5.00
CA GLY A 249 -3.12 -15.35 5.18
C GLY A 249 -2.03 -14.54 4.45
N CYS A 250 -2.36 -13.87 3.35
CA CYS A 250 -1.41 -13.02 2.59
C CYS A 250 -1.24 -11.62 3.21
N VAL A 251 -0.16 -10.92 2.85
CA VAL A 251 0.15 -9.57 3.34
C VAL A 251 -0.28 -8.54 2.30
N ARG A 252 -1.30 -7.73 2.62
CA ARG A 252 -1.83 -6.72 1.70
C ARG A 252 -1.30 -5.34 2.02
N LEU A 253 -0.88 -4.61 1.01
CA LEU A 253 -0.50 -3.20 1.04
C LEU A 253 -1.41 -2.41 0.08
N THR A 254 -1.32 -1.08 0.09
CA THR A 254 -1.86 -0.29 -1.03
C THR A 254 -1.06 -0.60 -2.29
N ASN A 255 -1.63 -0.37 -3.48
CA ASN A 255 -0.96 -0.69 -4.74
C ASN A 255 0.37 0.05 -4.90
N TRP A 256 0.41 1.35 -4.54
CA TRP A 256 1.62 2.17 -4.58
C TRP A 256 2.69 1.73 -3.57
N ASP A 257 2.31 1.33 -2.35
CA ASP A 257 3.25 0.81 -1.34
C ASP A 257 3.83 -0.55 -1.76
N ALA A 258 2.99 -1.43 -2.32
CA ALA A 258 3.43 -2.71 -2.88
C ALA A 258 4.40 -2.50 -4.05
N LYS A 259 4.14 -1.50 -4.90
CA LYS A 259 5.01 -1.14 -6.02
C LYS A 259 6.37 -0.63 -5.57
N GLU A 260 6.42 0.35 -4.68
CA GLU A 260 7.69 0.89 -4.18
C GLU A 260 8.54 -0.21 -3.53
N LEU A 261 7.91 -1.13 -2.78
CA LEU A 261 8.62 -2.28 -2.21
C LEU A 261 9.11 -3.25 -3.29
N ALA A 262 8.27 -3.60 -4.25
CA ALA A 262 8.60 -4.55 -5.32
C ALA A 262 9.77 -4.09 -6.18
N ASP A 263 9.86 -2.80 -6.47
CA ASP A 263 10.94 -2.20 -7.27
C ASP A 263 12.31 -2.25 -6.55
N ALA A 264 12.30 -2.46 -5.23
CA ALA A 264 13.50 -2.40 -4.38
C ALA A 264 13.93 -3.75 -3.80
N VAL A 265 13.18 -4.84 -4.02
CA VAL A 265 13.52 -6.19 -3.58
C VAL A 265 14.17 -7.00 -4.70
N ARG A 266 14.88 -8.06 -4.33
CA ARG A 266 15.49 -9.01 -5.28
C ARG A 266 15.15 -10.43 -4.85
N GLN A 267 15.31 -11.37 -5.77
CA GLN A 267 15.29 -12.79 -5.41
C GLN A 267 16.30 -13.06 -4.28
N GLY A 268 15.88 -13.75 -3.23
CA GLY A 268 16.66 -14.00 -2.02
C GLY A 268 16.56 -12.89 -0.96
N THR A 269 15.88 -11.76 -1.21
CA THR A 269 15.64 -10.75 -0.16
C THR A 269 14.94 -11.41 1.01
N ARG A 270 15.54 -11.30 2.20
CA ARG A 270 15.04 -11.97 3.41
C ARG A 270 13.76 -11.32 3.91
N VAL A 271 12.75 -12.13 4.22
CA VAL A 271 11.46 -11.71 4.77
C VAL A 271 11.23 -12.39 6.12
N VAL A 272 11.00 -11.62 7.17
CA VAL A 272 10.82 -12.15 8.53
C VAL A 272 9.41 -11.80 9.03
N PHE A 273 8.64 -12.81 9.41
CA PHE A 273 7.34 -12.61 10.06
C PHE A 273 7.55 -12.51 11.57
N ALA A 274 7.43 -11.29 12.10
CA ALA A 274 7.71 -10.98 13.50
C ALA A 274 6.43 -10.77 14.32
N ASN A 275 6.39 -11.36 15.52
CA ASN A 275 5.29 -11.19 16.49
C ASN A 275 5.49 -9.97 17.41
N GLN A 276 6.68 -9.37 17.41
CA GLN A 276 7.01 -8.11 18.11
C GLN A 276 8.00 -7.32 17.27
N ALA A 277 8.03 -5.99 17.41
CA ALA A 277 9.08 -5.16 16.83
C ALA A 277 10.43 -5.60 17.45
N GLY A 278 11.28 -6.25 16.66
CA GLY A 278 12.55 -6.77 17.14
C GLY A 278 13.38 -5.65 17.76
N GLY A 279 13.61 -5.73 19.06
CA GLY A 279 14.77 -5.09 19.68
C GLY A 279 16.00 -5.83 19.19
N ALA A 280 17.03 -5.09 18.81
CA ALA A 280 18.33 -5.67 18.49
C ALA A 280 18.78 -6.56 19.67
N SER A 281 19.00 -7.85 19.39
CA SER A 281 19.75 -8.77 20.24
C SER A 281 21.18 -8.87 19.73
#